data_AF-A0A3N9UYD9-F1
#
_entry.id   AF-A0A3N9UYD9-F1
#
_cell.length_a   1.000
_cell.length_b   1.000
_cell.length_c   1.000
_cell.angle_alpha   90.00
_cell.angle_beta   90.00
_cell.angle_gamma   90.00
#
_symmetry.space_group_name_H-M   'P 1'
#
loop_
_entity.id
_entity.type
_entity.pdbx_description
1 polymer ?
#
loop_
_entity_poly.entity_id
_entity_poly.type
_entity_poly.pdbx_seq_one_letter_code
_entity_poly.pdbx_strand_id
1 'polypeptide(L)'
;MQRYSLFVLGIALALAAMTQSFGTDAKCPPGGCSSGQDDWQKAAQEFINSDVPGIETSSSTNSGSGNFDAGQPVGSSVSSTSSGTSGNTKSSTVSNADFVEADSRAGLFLKGEYLKPLSGISQSDTMVDVSNQRSKNDGNIIGAINIPSKSFLNDDGTLKSVADAAKVLGNAGISSRDSVIVYSDNFSSGESTFVFWLLRYLGHEDVRALDGGLEDWKKASLPLETKQNARNPTEYTPNPEQELLADYDYVTSGSAQLVDARDFLEYGKGRIPGAAYIGTESLLEDGRLKSGSELNDTFAKLKINRPVVVYSSDFMSASLVWYALQLMGFDSRVYSWQDWQAHK
;
A
#
# COMPACT_ATOMS: atom_id res chain seq x y z
N MET A 1 54.24 -7.45 51.50
CA MET A 1 55.64 -7.84 51.20
C MET A 1 55.58 -9.23 50.56
N GLN A 2 56.28 -9.62 49.49
CA GLN A 2 57.26 -9.02 48.56
C GLN A 2 57.34 -10.01 47.34
N ARG A 3 57.65 -9.70 46.07
CA ARG A 3 58.19 -8.53 45.33
C ARG A 3 57.44 -8.34 43.98
N TYR A 4 57.83 -7.32 43.21
CA TYR A 4 57.59 -7.17 41.77
C TYR A 4 58.43 -8.15 40.92
N SER A 5 57.99 -8.40 39.67
CA SER A 5 58.89 -8.49 38.51
C SER A 5 58.14 -8.10 37.23
N LEU A 6 58.64 -7.09 36.51
CA LEU A 6 58.18 -6.77 35.15
C LEU A 6 58.80 -7.76 34.15
N PHE A 7 58.08 -8.04 33.07
CA PHE A 7 58.70 -8.49 31.82
C PHE A 7 58.24 -7.60 30.67
N VAL A 8 59.21 -7.00 29.98
CA VAL A 8 59.02 -6.22 28.76
C VAL A 8 59.44 -7.10 27.60
N LEU A 9 58.50 -7.37 26.70
CA LEU A 9 58.70 -7.87 25.33
C LEU A 9 57.60 -7.17 24.52
N GLY A 10 57.84 -6.52 23.39
CA GLY A 10 58.87 -6.78 22.39
C GLY A 10 58.19 -7.14 21.07
N ILE A 11 57.26 -6.30 20.60
CA ILE A 11 56.55 -6.53 19.34
C ILE A 11 57.37 -5.92 18.20
N ALA A 12 58.14 -6.76 17.53
CA ALA A 12 58.78 -6.42 16.26
C ALA A 12 57.82 -6.70 15.10
N LEU A 13 57.81 -5.81 14.10
CA LEU A 13 57.13 -6.06 12.83
C LEU A 13 57.73 -7.27 12.11
N ALA A 14 56.87 -8.12 11.55
CA ALA A 14 57.21 -8.99 10.43
C ALA A 14 56.05 -8.98 9.42
N LEU A 15 56.26 -8.29 8.30
CA LEU A 15 55.41 -8.41 7.11
C LEU A 15 55.61 -9.82 6.51
N ALA A 16 54.53 -10.57 6.33
CA ALA A 16 54.51 -11.72 5.43
C ALA A 16 53.14 -11.78 4.75
N ALA A 17 53.11 -11.54 3.45
CA ALA A 17 51.89 -11.61 2.67
C ALA A 17 51.44 -13.07 2.50
N MET A 18 50.18 -13.35 2.83
CA MET A 18 49.47 -14.52 2.31
C MET A 18 48.31 -14.04 1.45
N THR A 19 48.55 -14.00 0.14
CA THR A 19 47.51 -13.88 -0.88
C THR A 19 46.64 -15.13 -0.86
N GLN A 20 45.56 -15.13 -0.09
CA GLN A 20 44.49 -16.10 -0.26
C GLN A 20 43.57 -15.62 -1.38
N SER A 21 43.56 -16.40 -2.46
CA SER A 21 42.62 -16.25 -3.57
C SER A 21 41.21 -16.57 -3.09
N PHE A 22 40.44 -15.54 -2.71
CA PHE A 22 38.99 -15.67 -2.58
C PHE A 22 38.40 -15.84 -3.98
N GLY A 23 37.98 -17.07 -4.30
CA GLY A 23 37.27 -17.37 -5.53
C GLY A 23 35.95 -16.60 -5.59
N THR A 24 35.81 -15.72 -6.57
CA THR A 24 34.58 -15.01 -6.88
C THR A 24 33.62 -15.93 -7.63
N ASP A 25 32.73 -16.61 -6.92
CA ASP A 25 31.61 -17.35 -7.51
C ASP A 25 30.34 -17.18 -6.66
N ALA A 26 29.80 -15.97 -6.65
CA ALA A 26 28.42 -15.74 -6.25
C ALA A 26 27.51 -16.34 -7.33
N LYS A 27 26.91 -17.50 -7.05
CA LYS A 27 25.98 -18.16 -7.99
C LYS A 27 24.73 -17.31 -8.18
N CYS A 28 24.65 -16.62 -9.32
CA CYS A 28 23.43 -15.95 -9.76
C CYS A 28 22.35 -16.99 -10.13
N PRO A 29 21.07 -16.77 -9.77
CA PRO A 29 19.96 -17.61 -10.22
C PRO A 29 19.70 -17.44 -11.74
N PRO A 30 18.96 -18.36 -12.38
CA PRO A 30 18.54 -18.21 -13.77
C PRO A 30 17.69 -16.94 -13.93
N GLY A 31 18.20 -15.99 -14.73
CA GLY A 31 17.72 -14.60 -14.80
C GLY A 31 18.89 -13.63 -15.03
N GLY A 32 20.08 -13.98 -14.53
CA GLY A 32 21.35 -13.36 -14.94
C GLY A 32 21.79 -12.15 -14.11
N CYS A 33 23.08 -12.10 -13.81
CA CYS A 33 23.74 -10.91 -13.27
C CYS A 33 24.32 -10.09 -14.43
N SER A 34 23.50 -9.27 -15.09
CA SER A 34 23.97 -8.34 -16.12
C SER A 34 24.00 -6.91 -15.57
N SER A 35 25.08 -6.20 -15.83
CA SER A 35 25.20 -4.76 -15.59
C SER A 35 24.46 -4.00 -16.71
N GLY A 36 23.15 -3.88 -16.60
CA GLY A 36 22.28 -3.18 -17.56
C GLY A 36 20.94 -2.82 -16.91
N GLN A 37 20.35 -1.70 -17.32
CA GLN A 37 19.09 -1.20 -16.72
C GLN A 37 17.83 -1.90 -17.25
N ASP A 38 17.97 -2.81 -18.21
CA ASP A 38 16.91 -3.19 -19.14
C ASP A 38 16.55 -4.70 -19.05
N ASP A 39 15.79 -5.07 -18.01
CA ASP A 39 14.77 -6.16 -18.10
C ASP A 39 13.84 -6.22 -16.88
N TRP A 40 14.23 -5.65 -15.72
CA TRP A 40 13.41 -5.69 -14.50
C TRP A 40 12.02 -5.04 -14.69
N GLN A 41 11.92 -4.00 -15.52
CA GLN A 41 10.65 -3.36 -15.87
C GLN A 41 9.72 -4.29 -16.68
N LYS A 42 10.28 -5.23 -17.46
CA LYS A 42 9.51 -6.23 -18.19
C LYS A 42 8.97 -7.30 -17.25
N ALA A 43 9.79 -7.80 -16.33
CA ALA A 43 9.35 -8.72 -15.27
C ALA A 43 8.25 -8.08 -14.39
N ALA A 44 8.41 -6.80 -14.04
CA ALA A 44 7.38 -6.01 -13.36
C ALA A 44 6.08 -5.91 -14.17
N GLN A 45 6.14 -5.68 -15.49
CA GLN A 45 4.95 -5.59 -16.33
C GLN A 45 4.26 -6.96 -16.54
N GLU A 46 5.04 -8.05 -16.69
CA GLU A 46 4.50 -9.41 -16.79
C GLU A 46 3.76 -9.81 -15.50
N PHE A 47 4.29 -9.43 -14.33
CA PHE A 47 3.63 -9.61 -13.04
C PHE A 47 2.35 -8.74 -12.91
N ILE A 48 2.38 -7.47 -13.31
CA ILE A 48 1.19 -6.61 -13.28
C ILE A 48 0.05 -7.20 -14.13
N ASN A 49 0.38 -7.78 -15.28
CA ASN A 49 -0.58 -8.32 -16.21
C ASN A 49 -1.23 -9.64 -15.74
N SER A 50 -0.67 -10.37 -14.77
CA SER A 50 -1.36 -11.57 -14.22
C SER A 50 -2.53 -11.22 -13.30
N ASP A 51 -2.52 -10.00 -12.76
CA ASP A 51 -3.40 -9.58 -11.68
C ASP A 51 -4.51 -8.61 -12.15
N VAL A 52 -4.50 -8.25 -13.44
CA VAL A 52 -5.64 -7.64 -14.15
C VAL A 52 -6.63 -8.75 -14.51
N PRO A 53 -7.92 -8.65 -14.15
CA PRO A 53 -8.92 -9.65 -14.49
C PRO A 53 -9.05 -9.87 -16.01
N GLY A 54 -8.43 -10.95 -16.50
CA GLY A 54 -8.47 -11.30 -17.92
C GLY A 54 -9.81 -11.91 -18.32
N ILE A 55 -10.42 -11.38 -19.38
CA ILE A 55 -11.27 -12.21 -20.25
C ILE A 55 -10.33 -13.21 -20.93
N GLU A 56 -10.63 -14.50 -20.86
CA GLU A 56 -9.85 -15.53 -21.56
C GLU A 56 -9.82 -15.24 -23.07
N THR A 57 -8.69 -14.69 -23.55
CA THR A 57 -8.41 -14.54 -24.97
C THR A 57 -8.11 -15.92 -25.55
N SER A 58 -9.18 -16.66 -25.84
CA SER A 58 -9.16 -17.99 -26.43
C SER A 58 -8.56 -17.98 -27.85
N SER A 59 -7.23 -17.92 -27.89
CA SER A 59 -6.41 -18.17 -29.07
C SER A 59 -6.47 -19.65 -29.44
N SER A 60 -7.64 -20.06 -29.94
CA SER A 60 -7.89 -21.41 -30.44
C SER A 60 -7.03 -21.66 -31.69
N THR A 61 -5.86 -22.26 -31.49
CA THR A 61 -5.07 -22.90 -32.54
C THR A 61 -5.83 -24.11 -33.05
N ASN A 62 -6.70 -23.87 -34.03
CA ASN A 62 -7.49 -24.89 -34.70
C ASN A 62 -6.57 -25.96 -35.29
N SER A 63 -6.63 -27.19 -34.79
CA SER A 63 -5.81 -28.32 -35.26
C SER A 63 -6.51 -29.66 -35.04
N GLY A 64 -7.19 -30.13 -36.09
CA GLY A 64 -7.25 -31.56 -36.42
C GLY A 64 -8.35 -32.42 -35.78
N SER A 65 -9.49 -32.47 -36.47
CA SER A 65 -10.17 -33.73 -36.86
C SER A 65 -10.52 -34.77 -35.78
N GLY A 66 -11.81 -34.82 -35.38
CA GLY A 66 -12.41 -35.95 -34.68
C GLY A 66 -13.90 -36.14 -35.04
N ASN A 67 -14.16 -36.98 -36.04
CA ASN A 67 -15.46 -37.49 -36.55
C ASN A 67 -16.79 -37.00 -35.93
N PHE A 68 -17.68 -36.53 -36.82
CA PHE A 68 -19.13 -36.53 -36.59
C PHE A 68 -19.71 -37.95 -36.73
N ASP A 69 -20.70 -38.29 -35.90
CA ASP A 69 -21.78 -39.20 -36.27
C ASP A 69 -23.12 -38.66 -35.73
N ALA A 70 -24.24 -39.01 -36.39
CA ALA A 70 -25.48 -38.27 -36.35
C ALA A 70 -26.53 -38.83 -35.35
N GLY A 71 -27.31 -37.94 -34.75
CA GLY A 71 -28.38 -38.31 -33.81
C GLY A 71 -29.33 -37.18 -33.42
N GLN A 72 -30.33 -36.90 -34.26
CA GLN A 72 -31.48 -36.03 -34.01
C GLN A 72 -32.77 -36.79 -34.35
N PRO A 73 -34.00 -36.30 -34.03
CA PRO A 73 -34.40 -35.38 -32.94
C PRO A 73 -35.75 -35.77 -32.25
N VAL A 74 -35.97 -35.33 -31.01
CA VAL A 74 -37.30 -34.93 -30.45
C VAL A 74 -37.00 -33.97 -29.28
N GLY A 75 -37.63 -32.82 -29.03
CA GLY A 75 -38.78 -32.16 -29.67
C GLY A 75 -39.85 -31.82 -28.62
N SER A 76 -39.95 -30.56 -28.18
CA SER A 76 -41.20 -29.91 -27.69
C SER A 76 -40.94 -28.51 -27.15
N SER A 77 -41.75 -27.56 -27.63
CA SER A 77 -41.84 -26.17 -27.19
C SER A 77 -42.69 -26.01 -25.92
N VAL A 78 -42.30 -25.11 -25.01
CA VAL A 78 -43.27 -24.34 -24.22
C VAL A 78 -42.81 -22.89 -24.16
N SER A 79 -43.64 -22.00 -24.72
CA SER A 79 -43.58 -20.57 -24.50
C SER A 79 -44.79 -20.14 -23.66
N SER A 80 -44.57 -19.30 -22.66
CA SER A 80 -45.66 -18.60 -21.97
C SER A 80 -45.24 -17.16 -21.66
N THR A 81 -46.18 -16.23 -21.86
CA THR A 81 -45.94 -14.78 -21.77
C THR A 81 -47.05 -14.15 -20.95
N SER A 82 -46.68 -13.44 -19.88
CA SER A 82 -47.46 -12.35 -19.25
C SER A 82 -46.56 -11.72 -18.16
N SER A 83 -46.07 -10.48 -18.30
CA SER A 83 -46.76 -9.18 -18.28
C SER A 83 -47.29 -8.79 -16.88
N GLY A 84 -46.57 -7.90 -16.18
CA GLY A 84 -46.94 -7.41 -14.86
C GLY A 84 -46.06 -6.26 -14.32
N THR A 85 -46.31 -5.05 -14.81
CA THR A 85 -46.21 -3.73 -14.12
C THR A 85 -45.20 -3.53 -12.97
N SER A 86 -44.26 -2.58 -13.09
CA SER A 86 -44.02 -1.54 -12.05
C SER A 86 -43.05 -0.40 -12.47
N GLY A 87 -43.33 0.80 -11.96
CA GLY A 87 -42.34 1.75 -11.41
C GLY A 87 -41.09 2.11 -12.21
N ASN A 88 -41.13 3.25 -12.91
CA ASN A 88 -39.94 3.85 -13.54
C ASN A 88 -39.04 4.55 -12.50
N THR A 89 -38.30 3.77 -11.72
CA THR A 89 -37.22 4.26 -10.85
C THR A 89 -35.95 4.37 -11.68
N LYS A 90 -35.39 5.58 -11.88
CA LYS A 90 -34.03 5.74 -12.43
C LYS A 90 -33.00 5.28 -11.39
N SER A 91 -32.78 3.97 -11.33
CA SER A 91 -31.57 3.39 -10.78
C SER A 91 -30.45 3.65 -11.77
N SER A 92 -29.46 4.45 -11.38
CA SER A 92 -28.20 4.58 -12.13
C SER A 92 -27.36 3.34 -11.89
N THR A 93 -27.78 2.22 -12.46
CA THR A 93 -27.01 0.98 -12.49
C THR A 93 -25.81 1.22 -13.41
N VAL A 94 -24.61 1.35 -12.83
CA VAL A 94 -23.36 1.22 -13.60
C VAL A 94 -23.39 -0.20 -14.19
N SER A 95 -23.15 -0.30 -15.49
CA SER A 95 -23.24 -1.55 -16.22
C SER A 95 -21.85 -2.15 -16.38
N ASN A 96 -21.76 -3.47 -16.54
CA ASN A 96 -20.46 -4.12 -16.85
C ASN A 96 -19.83 -3.64 -18.17
N ALA A 97 -20.52 -2.83 -18.98
CA ALA A 97 -19.99 -2.21 -20.19
C ALA A 97 -19.19 -0.92 -19.92
N ASP A 98 -19.16 -0.43 -18.68
CA ASP A 98 -18.43 0.78 -18.29
C ASP A 98 -16.98 0.51 -17.82
N PHE A 99 -16.57 -0.77 -17.72
CA PHE A 99 -15.20 -1.16 -17.42
C PHE A 99 -14.33 -1.14 -18.68
N VAL A 100 -13.45 -0.14 -18.76
CA VAL A 100 -12.31 -0.12 -19.68
C VAL A 100 -11.33 -1.24 -19.28
N GLU A 101 -10.72 -1.94 -20.24
CA GLU A 101 -9.59 -2.84 -19.95
C GLU A 101 -8.48 -2.03 -19.27
N ALA A 102 -8.20 -2.35 -18.01
CA ALA A 102 -7.22 -1.59 -17.23
C ALA A 102 -5.82 -2.13 -17.50
N ASP A 103 -4.95 -1.35 -18.15
CA ASP A 103 -3.54 -1.68 -18.40
C ASP A 103 -2.72 -1.96 -17.11
N SER A 104 -3.28 -1.67 -15.94
CA SER A 104 -2.75 -2.03 -14.63
C SER A 104 -3.85 -2.05 -13.57
N ARG A 105 -3.61 -2.75 -12.46
CA ARG A 105 -4.52 -2.82 -11.30
C ARG A 105 -4.95 -1.45 -10.76
N ALA A 106 -4.11 -0.43 -10.88
CA ALA A 106 -4.44 0.95 -10.53
C ALA A 106 -5.69 1.48 -11.26
N GLY A 107 -5.89 1.09 -12.53
CA GLY A 107 -7.08 1.46 -13.33
C GLY A 107 -8.40 0.84 -12.85
N LEU A 108 -8.37 -0.05 -11.86
CA LEU A 108 -9.57 -0.64 -11.23
C LEU A 108 -10.13 0.22 -10.08
N PHE A 109 -9.48 1.36 -9.76
CA PHE A 109 -9.86 2.26 -8.67
C PHE A 109 -10.21 3.66 -9.20
N LEU A 110 -11.16 4.35 -8.53
CA LEU A 110 -11.57 5.71 -8.92
C LEU A 110 -10.49 6.76 -8.68
N LYS A 111 -9.58 6.52 -7.71
CA LYS A 111 -8.34 7.30 -7.52
C LYS A 111 -7.09 6.44 -7.73
N GLY A 112 -7.05 5.72 -8.85
CA GLY A 112 -5.93 4.85 -9.21
C GLY A 112 -4.57 5.54 -9.19
N GLU A 113 -4.52 6.86 -9.38
CA GLU A 113 -3.32 7.68 -9.32
C GLU A 113 -2.62 7.70 -7.94
N TYR A 114 -3.28 7.23 -6.87
CA TYR A 114 -2.66 7.06 -5.54
C TYR A 114 -1.84 5.77 -5.42
N LEU A 115 -1.95 4.85 -6.38
CA LEU A 115 -1.14 3.64 -6.49
C LEU A 115 -0.02 3.85 -7.53
N LYS A 116 1.16 3.32 -7.22
CA LYS A 116 2.30 3.28 -8.14
C LYS A 116 2.51 1.83 -8.60
N PRO A 117 2.11 1.45 -9.82
CA PRO A 117 2.40 0.12 -10.35
C PRO A 117 3.91 -0.06 -10.53
N LEU A 118 4.41 -1.29 -10.34
CA LEU A 118 5.84 -1.64 -10.43
C LEU A 118 6.51 -1.15 -11.75
N SER A 119 5.83 -1.29 -12.90
CA SER A 119 6.32 -0.83 -14.20
C SER A 119 6.28 0.69 -14.39
N GLY A 120 5.48 1.40 -13.59
CA GLY A 120 5.38 2.86 -13.58
C GLY A 120 6.49 3.56 -12.79
N ILE A 121 7.42 2.80 -12.19
CA ILE A 121 8.54 3.33 -11.40
C ILE A 121 9.65 3.86 -12.32
N SER A 122 10.03 5.10 -12.06
CA SER A 122 10.97 5.93 -12.82
C SER A 122 12.18 6.33 -11.98
N GLN A 123 13.25 6.78 -12.62
CA GLN A 123 14.45 7.25 -11.91
C GLN A 123 14.23 8.56 -11.10
N SER A 124 13.14 9.29 -11.38
CA SER A 124 12.72 10.48 -10.63
C SER A 124 11.90 10.18 -9.38
N ASP A 125 11.48 8.93 -9.19
CA ASP A 125 10.72 8.53 -8.00
C ASP A 125 11.64 8.31 -6.80
N THR A 126 11.27 8.89 -5.66
CA THR A 126 11.92 8.64 -4.37
C THR A 126 11.17 7.52 -3.65
N MET A 127 11.75 6.33 -3.64
CA MET A 127 11.25 5.22 -2.83
C MET A 127 11.49 5.50 -1.34
N VAL A 128 10.43 5.46 -0.53
CA VAL A 128 10.49 5.65 0.92
C VAL A 128 9.96 4.40 1.63
N ASP A 129 10.87 3.75 2.35
CA ASP A 129 10.59 2.58 3.19
C ASP A 129 10.16 3.06 4.58
N VAL A 130 8.90 2.87 4.94
CA VAL A 130 8.36 3.37 6.21
C VAL A 130 8.26 2.31 7.30
N SER A 131 8.88 1.14 7.08
CA SER A 131 8.80 0.00 7.98
C SER A 131 9.43 0.29 9.34
N ASN A 132 8.71 0.01 10.44
CA ASN A 132 9.24 0.25 11.78
C ASN A 132 10.29 -0.77 12.22
N GLN A 133 10.32 -1.93 11.58
CA GLN A 133 11.18 -3.09 11.87
C GLN A 133 11.65 -3.75 10.56
N ARG A 134 12.51 -3.06 9.80
CA ARG A 134 13.08 -3.63 8.56
C ARG A 134 13.80 -4.94 8.82
N SER A 135 13.46 -5.97 8.04
CA SER A 135 14.22 -7.22 8.06
C SER A 135 15.64 -7.02 7.54
N LYS A 136 16.64 -7.41 8.33
CA LYS A 136 18.07 -7.28 7.95
C LYS A 136 18.49 -8.21 6.81
N ASN A 137 17.71 -9.26 6.55
CA ASN A 137 18.05 -10.33 5.62
C ASN A 137 17.23 -10.26 4.32
N ASP A 138 15.99 -9.74 4.38
CA ASP A 138 15.06 -9.87 3.24
C ASP A 138 15.22 -8.76 2.19
N GLY A 139 16.07 -7.77 2.46
CA GLY A 139 16.39 -6.67 1.55
C GLY A 139 15.28 -5.63 1.42
N ASN A 140 15.69 -4.42 1.02
CA ASN A 140 14.85 -3.26 0.76
C ASN A 140 14.87 -2.93 -0.73
N ILE A 141 13.90 -2.17 -1.23
CA ILE A 141 13.90 -1.72 -2.63
C ILE A 141 15.15 -0.88 -2.90
N ILE A 142 15.79 -1.13 -4.05
CA ILE A 142 17.03 -0.46 -4.42
C ILE A 142 16.88 1.08 -4.43
N GLY A 143 17.79 1.78 -3.75
CA GLY A 143 17.74 3.23 -3.58
C GLY A 143 16.79 3.75 -2.50
N ALA A 144 15.97 2.89 -1.87
CA ALA A 144 14.97 3.33 -0.90
C ALA A 144 15.58 3.97 0.36
N ILE A 145 14.92 5.03 0.84
CA ILE A 145 15.28 5.76 2.05
C ILE A 145 14.37 5.30 3.17
N ASN A 146 14.93 4.85 4.28
CA ASN A 146 14.12 4.40 5.41
C ASN A 146 13.74 5.55 6.33
N ILE A 147 12.44 5.79 6.46
CA ILE A 147 11.85 6.74 7.41
C ILE A 147 10.75 5.99 8.18
N PRO A 148 11.09 5.27 9.27
CA PRO A 148 10.14 4.46 10.04
C PRO A 148 8.90 5.26 10.42
N SER A 149 7.69 4.73 10.21
CA SER A 149 6.45 5.48 10.40
C SER A 149 6.27 6.03 11.81
N LYS A 150 6.76 5.33 12.85
CA LYS A 150 6.82 5.81 14.24
C LYS A 150 7.63 7.10 14.43
N SER A 151 8.50 7.46 13.49
CA SER A 151 9.28 8.72 13.53
C SER A 151 8.37 9.95 13.46
N PHE A 152 7.13 9.79 13.00
CA PHE A 152 6.10 10.83 12.93
C PHE A 152 5.14 10.86 14.14
N LEU A 153 5.32 9.95 15.10
CA LEU A 153 4.52 9.86 16.33
C LEU A 153 5.33 10.30 17.55
N ASN A 154 4.65 10.84 18.55
CA ASN A 154 5.18 11.04 19.89
C ASN A 154 5.21 9.70 20.65
N ASP A 155 5.89 9.66 21.80
CA ASP A 155 6.02 8.42 22.61
C ASP A 155 4.67 7.90 23.16
N ASP A 156 3.62 8.73 23.18
CA ASP A 156 2.24 8.38 23.56
C ASP A 156 1.36 7.92 22.38
N GLY A 157 1.91 7.88 21.16
CA GLY A 157 1.20 7.50 19.93
C GLY A 157 0.44 8.64 19.24
N THR A 158 0.44 9.86 19.77
CA THR A 158 -0.14 11.04 19.10
C THR A 158 0.73 11.51 17.93
N LEU A 159 0.17 12.26 16.98
CA LEU A 159 0.95 12.84 15.88
C LEU A 159 1.95 13.88 16.41
N LYS A 160 3.16 13.89 15.81
CA LYS A 160 4.05 15.04 15.93
C LYS A 160 3.44 16.31 15.35
N SER A 161 3.93 17.45 15.82
CA SER A 161 3.58 18.74 15.22
C SER A 161 3.95 18.75 13.72
N VAL A 162 3.21 19.52 12.92
CA VAL A 162 3.52 19.75 11.49
C VAL A 162 4.99 20.15 11.29
N ALA A 163 5.53 20.99 12.17
CA ALA A 163 6.92 21.44 12.12
C ALA A 163 7.93 20.32 12.41
N ASP A 164 7.61 19.38 13.30
CA ASP A 164 8.50 18.26 13.62
C ASP A 164 8.40 17.12 12.61
N ALA A 165 7.21 16.87 12.04
CA ALA A 165 7.05 15.97 10.90
C ALA A 165 7.81 16.48 9.66
N ALA A 166 7.73 17.79 9.37
CA ALA A 166 8.53 18.43 8.32
C ALA A 166 10.04 18.30 8.55
N LYS A 167 10.53 18.44 9.79
CA LYS A 167 11.94 18.19 10.14
C LYS A 167 12.36 16.74 9.87
N VAL A 168 11.51 15.76 10.16
CA VAL A 168 11.80 14.33 9.89
C VAL A 168 12.02 14.11 8.38
N LEU A 169 11.13 14.66 7.54
CA LEU A 169 11.22 14.56 6.07
C LEU A 169 12.45 15.30 5.52
N GLY A 170 12.64 16.57 5.94
CA GLY A 170 13.78 17.38 5.51
C GLY A 170 15.13 16.80 5.91
N ASN A 171 15.26 16.23 7.12
CA ASN A 171 16.47 15.54 7.56
C ASN A 171 16.77 14.26 6.77
N ALA A 172 15.74 13.59 6.26
CA ALA A 172 15.89 12.45 5.34
C ALA A 172 16.16 12.88 3.88
N GLY A 173 16.23 14.19 3.62
CA GLY A 173 16.49 14.78 2.31
C GLY A 173 15.27 14.81 1.39
N ILE A 174 14.05 14.61 1.92
CA ILE A 174 12.79 14.70 1.17
C ILE A 174 12.32 16.15 1.10
N SER A 175 12.01 16.65 -0.09
CA SER A 175 11.35 17.94 -0.29
C SER A 175 9.85 17.76 -0.51
N SER A 176 9.03 18.80 -0.33
CA SER A 176 7.59 18.76 -0.63
C SER A 176 7.25 18.77 -2.13
N ARG A 177 8.26 18.68 -3.01
CA ARG A 177 8.12 18.59 -4.48
C ARG A 177 8.67 17.28 -5.06
N ASP A 178 9.14 16.37 -4.22
CA ASP A 178 9.65 15.09 -4.67
C ASP A 178 8.47 14.19 -5.11
N SER A 179 8.65 13.34 -6.12
CA SER A 179 7.74 12.19 -6.29
C SER A 179 8.06 11.18 -5.20
N VAL A 180 7.16 10.94 -4.26
CA VAL A 180 7.36 10.03 -3.13
C VAL A 180 6.52 8.77 -3.30
N ILE A 181 7.18 7.61 -3.35
CA ILE A 181 6.54 6.30 -3.40
C ILE A 181 6.78 5.60 -2.07
N VAL A 182 5.73 5.51 -1.23
CA VAL A 182 5.82 4.86 0.08
C VAL A 182 5.55 3.35 -0.01
N TYR A 183 6.32 2.56 0.74
CA TYR A 183 6.05 1.15 0.95
C TYR A 183 6.48 0.71 2.36
N SER A 184 6.00 -0.46 2.79
CA SER A 184 6.38 -1.12 4.04
C SER A 184 6.67 -2.60 3.78
N ASP A 185 7.44 -3.25 4.68
CA ASP A 185 7.78 -4.68 4.62
C ASP A 185 6.54 -5.57 4.50
N ASN A 186 5.44 -5.14 5.14
CA ASN A 186 4.11 -5.70 5.02
C ASN A 186 3.10 -4.56 4.85
N PHE A 187 2.22 -4.63 3.84
CA PHE A 187 1.19 -3.63 3.60
C PHE A 187 0.06 -3.69 4.66
N SER A 188 -0.28 -4.87 5.18
CA SER A 188 -1.33 -5.04 6.20
C SER A 188 -0.99 -4.43 7.57
N SER A 189 0.25 -3.98 7.77
CA SER A 189 0.66 -3.21 8.95
C SER A 189 0.05 -1.80 9.00
N GLY A 190 -0.47 -1.29 7.88
CA GLY A 190 -0.97 0.08 7.74
C GLY A 190 0.12 1.18 7.81
N GLU A 191 1.40 0.80 7.92
CA GLU A 191 2.51 1.77 8.03
C GLU A 191 2.65 2.64 6.78
N SER A 192 2.60 2.03 5.59
CA SER A 192 2.65 2.72 4.29
C SER A 192 1.45 3.63 4.06
N THR A 193 0.23 3.17 4.37
CA THR A 193 -0.98 4.01 4.26
C THR A 193 -1.02 5.14 5.29
N PHE A 194 -0.47 4.96 6.48
CA PHE A 194 -0.31 6.05 7.46
C PHE A 194 0.65 7.12 6.95
N VAL A 195 1.84 6.77 6.46
CA VAL A 195 2.77 7.80 5.96
C VAL A 195 2.27 8.42 4.65
N PHE A 196 1.56 7.68 3.79
CA PHE A 196 0.81 8.26 2.67
C PHE A 196 -0.18 9.33 3.17
N TRP A 197 -1.05 8.98 4.12
CA TRP A 197 -2.04 9.89 4.69
C TRP A 197 -1.38 11.12 5.33
N LEU A 198 -0.29 10.93 6.07
CA LEU A 198 0.46 12.00 6.71
C LEU A 198 1.08 12.96 5.68
N LEU A 199 1.67 12.43 4.60
CA LEU A 199 2.22 13.25 3.53
C LEU A 199 1.11 14.09 2.87
N ARG A 200 -0.06 13.49 2.60
CA ARG A 200 -1.24 14.23 2.13
C ARG A 200 -1.70 15.29 3.12
N TYR A 201 -1.76 14.98 4.43
CA TYR A 201 -2.07 15.94 5.49
C TYR A 201 -1.05 17.09 5.57
N LEU A 202 0.21 16.86 5.21
CA LEU A 202 1.25 17.90 5.12
C LEU A 202 1.25 18.68 3.79
N GLY A 203 0.28 18.42 2.89
CA GLY A 203 0.18 19.09 1.59
C GLY A 203 1.14 18.57 0.52
N HIS A 204 1.59 17.32 0.62
CA HIS A 204 2.44 16.69 -0.39
C HIS A 204 1.60 16.25 -1.60
N GLU A 205 1.88 16.82 -2.78
CA GLU A 205 1.06 16.59 -3.99
C GLU A 205 1.35 15.22 -4.65
N ASP A 206 2.60 14.93 -5.01
CA ASP A 206 2.99 13.68 -5.69
C ASP A 206 3.44 12.61 -4.69
N VAL A 207 2.49 12.08 -3.90
CA VAL A 207 2.70 10.90 -3.06
C VAL A 207 1.82 9.74 -3.52
N ARG A 208 2.40 8.55 -3.59
CA ARG A 208 1.77 7.28 -4.01
C ARG A 208 2.18 6.14 -3.10
N ALA A 209 1.31 5.15 -2.89
CA ALA A 209 1.71 3.88 -2.29
C ALA A 209 2.17 2.92 -3.39
N LEU A 210 3.21 2.13 -3.10
CA LEU A 210 3.67 1.08 -4.01
C LEU A 210 2.58 0.00 -4.16
N ASP A 211 2.13 -0.23 -5.38
CA ASP A 211 1.17 -1.29 -5.65
C ASP A 211 1.81 -2.66 -5.44
N GLY A 212 1.11 -3.56 -4.73
CA GLY A 212 1.63 -4.86 -4.30
C GLY A 212 2.73 -4.84 -3.21
N GLY A 213 3.26 -3.66 -2.88
CA GLY A 213 4.26 -3.47 -1.83
C GLY A 213 5.58 -4.24 -2.06
N LEU A 214 6.32 -4.49 -0.98
CA LEU A 214 7.59 -5.21 -1.02
C LEU A 214 7.41 -6.70 -1.38
N GLU A 215 6.25 -7.28 -1.08
CA GLU A 215 5.98 -8.70 -1.34
C GLU A 215 5.91 -8.96 -2.85
N ASP A 216 5.19 -8.15 -3.60
CA ASP A 216 5.06 -8.31 -5.05
C ASP A 216 6.35 -7.90 -5.79
N TRP A 217 7.09 -6.91 -5.26
CA TRP A 217 8.46 -6.62 -5.71
C TRP A 217 9.37 -7.86 -5.60
N LYS A 218 9.26 -8.62 -4.50
CA LYS A 218 9.98 -9.90 -4.29
C LYS A 218 9.48 -11.00 -5.22
N LYS A 219 8.16 -11.16 -5.42
CA LYS A 219 7.59 -12.15 -6.36
C LYS A 219 8.04 -11.91 -7.80
N ALA A 220 8.05 -10.65 -8.24
CA ALA A 220 8.58 -10.23 -9.54
C ALA A 220 10.12 -10.32 -9.65
N SER A 221 10.81 -10.85 -8.63
CA SER A 221 12.27 -11.06 -8.59
C SER A 221 13.10 -9.79 -8.83
N LEU A 222 12.56 -8.64 -8.43
CA LEU A 222 13.17 -7.33 -8.67
C LEU A 222 14.36 -7.06 -7.72
N PRO A 223 15.34 -6.23 -8.10
CA PRO A 223 16.55 -6.01 -7.31
C PRO A 223 16.29 -5.46 -5.90
N LEU A 224 17.02 -5.99 -4.92
CA LEU A 224 16.95 -5.61 -3.51
C LEU A 224 18.34 -5.32 -2.96
N GLU A 225 18.41 -4.52 -1.89
CA GLU A 225 19.66 -4.23 -1.19
C GLU A 225 19.50 -4.10 0.32
N THR A 226 20.58 -4.40 1.06
CA THR A 226 20.62 -4.32 2.52
C THR A 226 21.32 -3.07 3.05
N LYS A 227 21.92 -2.24 2.19
CA LYS A 227 22.51 -0.95 2.60
C LYS A 227 21.44 0.05 3.04
N GLN A 228 21.83 0.99 3.87
CA GLN A 228 21.01 2.16 4.18
C GLN A 228 21.39 3.30 3.23
N ASN A 229 20.41 3.81 2.48
CA ASN A 229 20.58 5.03 1.69
C ASN A 229 20.32 6.28 2.54
N ALA A 230 20.95 7.38 2.15
CA ALA A 230 20.72 8.70 2.71
C ALA A 230 20.79 9.73 1.59
N ARG A 231 19.92 10.73 1.62
CA ARG A 231 20.04 11.97 0.84
C ARG A 231 20.63 13.06 1.73
N ASN A 232 21.21 14.09 1.11
CA ASN A 232 21.58 15.30 1.86
C ASN A 232 20.30 15.96 2.41
N PRO A 233 20.29 16.45 3.66
CA PRO A 233 19.16 17.16 4.22
C PRO A 233 18.72 18.35 3.35
N THR A 234 17.42 18.58 3.29
CA THR A 234 16.78 19.68 2.55
C THR A 234 15.70 20.34 3.39
N GLU A 235 15.21 21.50 2.97
CA GLU A 235 13.99 22.06 3.53
C GLU A 235 12.76 21.29 3.02
N TYR A 236 11.85 20.98 3.96
CA TYR A 236 10.50 20.51 3.65
C TYR A 236 9.51 21.60 4.06
N THR A 237 8.81 22.17 3.09
CA THR A 237 7.80 23.23 3.32
C THR A 237 6.40 22.61 3.30
N PRO A 238 5.74 22.42 4.46
CA PRO A 238 4.40 21.84 4.52
C PRO A 238 3.31 22.86 4.17
N ASN A 239 2.20 22.39 3.61
CA ASN A 239 0.97 23.16 3.41
C ASN A 239 -0.23 22.35 3.97
N PRO A 240 -0.51 22.40 5.29
CA PRO A 240 -1.34 21.38 5.92
C PRO A 240 -2.81 21.35 5.49
N GLU A 241 -3.24 20.21 4.96
CA GLU A 241 -4.62 19.90 4.57
C GLU A 241 -5.45 19.53 5.81
N GLN A 242 -5.85 20.54 6.60
CA GLN A 242 -6.58 20.35 7.86
C GLN A 242 -7.86 19.51 7.70
N GLU A 243 -8.50 19.55 6.54
CA GLU A 243 -9.70 18.76 6.25
C GLU A 243 -9.48 17.24 6.21
N LEU A 244 -8.23 16.75 6.21
CA LEU A 244 -7.96 15.31 6.33
C LEU A 244 -8.03 14.78 7.76
N LEU A 245 -8.10 15.69 8.76
CA LEU A 245 -8.46 15.38 10.14
C LEU A 245 -9.88 15.84 10.43
N ALA A 246 -10.61 15.05 11.20
CA ALA A 246 -11.84 15.49 11.85
C ALA A 246 -11.56 15.88 13.31
N ASP A 247 -12.41 16.74 13.85
CA ASP A 247 -12.46 17.08 15.27
C ASP A 247 -13.75 16.55 15.91
N TYR A 248 -13.85 16.68 17.25
CA TYR A 248 -15.01 16.24 18.02
C TYR A 248 -16.32 16.91 17.56
N ASP A 249 -16.29 18.19 17.20
CA ASP A 249 -17.47 18.94 16.75
C ASP A 249 -17.98 18.43 15.40
N TYR A 250 -17.09 18.15 14.45
CA TYR A 250 -17.45 17.54 13.16
C TYR A 250 -18.02 16.13 13.34
N VAL A 251 -17.42 15.32 14.21
CA VAL A 251 -17.88 13.96 14.53
C VAL A 251 -19.27 13.97 15.18
N THR A 252 -19.53 14.90 16.11
CA THR A 252 -20.83 15.01 16.78
C THR A 252 -21.91 15.72 15.95
N SER A 253 -21.54 16.47 14.90
CA SER A 253 -22.48 17.20 14.04
C SER A 253 -23.52 16.31 13.31
N GLY A 254 -23.24 15.01 13.16
CA GLY A 254 -24.06 14.08 12.37
C GLY A 254 -23.90 14.24 10.84
N SER A 255 -23.06 15.17 10.37
CA SER A 255 -22.83 15.42 8.94
C SER A 255 -22.21 14.20 8.23
N ALA A 256 -21.23 13.58 8.87
CA ALA A 256 -20.51 12.42 8.35
C ALA A 256 -21.17 11.07 8.72
N GLN A 257 -20.76 10.03 8.00
CA GLN A 257 -20.92 8.63 8.37
C GLN A 257 -19.70 8.21 9.19
N LEU A 258 -19.86 7.40 10.24
CA LEU A 258 -18.76 7.02 11.12
C LEU A 258 -18.32 5.58 10.85
N VAL A 259 -17.02 5.35 10.76
CA VAL A 259 -16.38 4.04 10.59
C VAL A 259 -15.39 3.81 11.73
N ASP A 260 -15.58 2.71 12.45
CA ASP A 260 -14.66 2.22 13.48
C ASP A 260 -13.70 1.21 12.83
N ALA A 261 -12.40 1.53 12.85
CA ALA A 261 -11.31 0.76 12.26
C ALA A 261 -10.43 0.05 13.30
N ARG A 262 -10.86 0.03 14.58
CA ARG A 262 -10.19 -0.73 15.65
C ARG A 262 -10.45 -2.23 15.52
N ASP A 263 -9.83 -3.03 16.38
CA ASP A 263 -10.15 -4.45 16.52
C ASP A 263 -11.63 -4.67 16.91
N PHE A 264 -12.22 -5.77 16.42
CA PHE A 264 -13.62 -6.13 16.65
C PHE A 264 -14.00 -6.19 18.15
N LEU A 265 -13.07 -6.62 19.02
CA LEU A 265 -13.31 -6.67 20.47
C LEU A 265 -13.32 -5.27 21.10
N GLU A 266 -12.57 -4.31 20.57
CA GLU A 266 -12.65 -2.90 20.99
C GLU A 266 -13.98 -2.26 20.56
N TYR A 267 -14.37 -2.44 19.30
CA TYR A 267 -15.68 -2.02 18.77
C TYR A 267 -16.85 -2.61 19.57
N GLY A 268 -16.72 -3.86 20.02
CA GLY A 268 -17.70 -4.54 20.87
C GLY A 268 -17.79 -4.00 22.30
N LYS A 269 -16.67 -3.52 22.88
CA LYS A 269 -16.63 -2.93 24.24
C LYS A 269 -17.25 -1.54 24.32
N GLY A 270 -17.23 -0.79 23.22
CA GLY A 270 -17.82 0.55 23.14
C GLY A 270 -17.31 1.30 21.92
N ARG A 271 -18.17 2.13 21.32
CA ARG A 271 -17.94 2.82 20.04
C ARG A 271 -18.66 4.16 20.00
N ILE A 272 -18.37 4.99 19.00
CA ILE A 272 -19.16 6.20 18.75
C ILE A 272 -20.57 5.78 18.28
N PRO A 273 -21.66 6.34 18.83
CA PRO A 273 -23.02 5.98 18.41
C PRO A 273 -23.22 6.15 16.91
N GLY A 274 -23.78 5.13 16.25
CA GLY A 274 -24.00 5.11 14.80
C GLY A 274 -22.80 4.66 13.94
N ALA A 275 -21.62 4.41 14.53
CA ALA A 275 -20.47 3.92 13.79
C ALA A 275 -20.66 2.49 13.25
N ALA A 276 -20.24 2.28 12.00
CA ALA A 276 -20.12 0.97 11.38
C ALA A 276 -18.72 0.39 11.62
N TYR A 277 -18.62 -0.91 11.89
CA TYR A 277 -17.34 -1.61 11.94
C TYR A 277 -16.83 -1.91 10.53
N ILE A 278 -15.59 -1.52 10.24
CA ILE A 278 -14.82 -1.97 9.07
C ILE A 278 -13.38 -2.23 9.54
N GLY A 279 -13.10 -3.47 9.93
CA GLY A 279 -11.76 -3.89 10.30
C GLY A 279 -10.82 -3.96 9.10
N THR A 280 -9.52 -3.76 9.35
CA THR A 280 -8.46 -3.75 8.35
C THR A 280 -8.38 -5.06 7.56
N GLU A 281 -8.67 -6.19 8.22
CA GLU A 281 -8.74 -7.52 7.63
C GLU A 281 -9.77 -7.64 6.49
N SER A 282 -10.84 -6.84 6.53
CA SER A 282 -11.90 -6.90 5.52
C SER A 282 -11.48 -6.31 4.16
N LEU A 283 -10.44 -5.48 4.14
CA LEU A 283 -9.95 -4.75 2.97
C LEU A 283 -8.87 -5.51 2.18
N LEU A 284 -8.39 -6.63 2.73
CA LEU A 284 -7.17 -7.29 2.30
C LEU A 284 -7.42 -8.70 1.78
N GLU A 285 -6.64 -9.09 0.78
CA GLU A 285 -6.51 -10.45 0.25
C GLU A 285 -5.03 -10.65 -0.08
N ASP A 286 -4.44 -11.80 0.23
CA ASP A 286 -3.03 -12.16 -0.07
C ASP A 286 -2.00 -11.03 0.15
N GLY A 287 -2.10 -10.35 1.31
CA GLY A 287 -1.16 -9.29 1.72
C GLY A 287 -1.38 -7.92 1.09
N ARG A 288 -2.29 -7.78 0.12
CA ARG A 288 -2.58 -6.56 -0.67
C ARG A 288 -4.02 -6.07 -0.45
N LEU A 289 -4.33 -4.86 -0.91
CA LEU A 289 -5.73 -4.42 -1.02
C LEU A 289 -6.49 -5.27 -2.04
N LYS A 290 -7.73 -5.64 -1.70
CA LYS A 290 -8.71 -6.22 -2.61
C LYS A 290 -8.99 -5.35 -3.84
N SER A 291 -9.64 -5.94 -4.84
CA SER A 291 -10.09 -5.22 -6.03
C SER A 291 -11.17 -4.18 -5.72
N GLY A 292 -11.37 -3.22 -6.62
CA GLY A 292 -12.43 -2.21 -6.48
C GLY A 292 -13.84 -2.81 -6.35
N SER A 293 -14.11 -3.96 -6.97
CA SER A 293 -15.41 -4.65 -6.86
C SER A 293 -15.66 -5.17 -5.44
N GLU A 294 -14.67 -5.80 -4.82
CA GLU A 294 -14.82 -6.37 -3.47
C GLU A 294 -14.73 -5.31 -2.37
N LEU A 295 -13.96 -4.23 -2.61
CA LEU A 295 -14.01 -3.05 -1.74
C LEU A 295 -15.38 -2.37 -1.81
N ASN A 296 -16.03 -2.33 -2.97
CA ASN A 296 -17.40 -1.84 -3.09
C ASN A 296 -18.39 -2.68 -2.25
N ASP A 297 -18.26 -4.01 -2.24
CA ASP A 297 -19.06 -4.88 -1.35
C ASP A 297 -18.75 -4.63 0.13
N THR A 298 -17.47 -4.45 0.48
CA THR A 298 -17.02 -4.11 1.84
C THR A 298 -17.60 -2.77 2.31
N PHE A 299 -17.69 -1.78 1.41
CA PHE A 299 -18.23 -0.45 1.67
C PHE A 299 -19.73 -0.29 1.40
N ALA A 300 -20.46 -1.34 1.02
CA ALA A 300 -21.87 -1.27 0.57
C ALA A 300 -22.86 -0.63 1.57
N LYS A 301 -22.50 -0.61 2.87
CA LYS A 301 -23.29 0.06 3.94
C LYS A 301 -23.15 1.58 3.91
N LEU A 302 -22.05 2.11 3.38
CA LEU A 302 -21.77 3.53 3.27
C LEU A 302 -22.46 4.14 2.04
N LYS A 303 -22.53 5.46 1.99
CA LYS A 303 -23.03 6.25 0.86
C LYS A 303 -21.91 7.17 0.39
N ILE A 304 -21.48 7.00 -0.86
CA ILE A 304 -20.35 7.73 -1.46
C ILE A 304 -20.57 9.25 -1.51
N ASN A 305 -21.83 9.69 -1.57
CA ASN A 305 -22.22 11.10 -1.56
C ASN A 305 -22.36 11.71 -0.15
N ARG A 306 -21.87 11.03 0.89
CA ARG A 306 -21.81 11.56 2.26
C ARG A 306 -20.38 11.40 2.79
N PRO A 307 -19.81 12.44 3.43
CA PRO A 307 -18.49 12.34 4.05
C PRO A 307 -18.40 11.18 5.04
N VAL A 308 -17.21 10.62 5.20
CA VAL A 308 -16.90 9.55 6.13
C VAL A 308 -15.84 10.02 7.13
N VAL A 309 -16.04 9.76 8.42
CA VAL A 309 -14.96 9.84 9.41
C VAL A 309 -14.57 8.42 9.79
N VAL A 310 -13.31 8.08 9.55
CA VAL A 310 -12.69 6.84 10.01
C VAL A 310 -11.97 7.13 11.32
N TYR A 311 -12.23 6.35 12.37
CA TYR A 311 -11.49 6.46 13.62
C TYR A 311 -10.88 5.14 14.07
N SER A 312 -9.73 5.23 14.75
CA SER A 312 -9.13 4.11 15.46
C SER A 312 -8.41 4.58 16.74
N SER A 313 -7.92 3.62 17.53
CA SER A 313 -6.97 3.81 18.62
C SER A 313 -5.55 4.12 18.11
N ASP A 314 -5.30 3.98 16.81
CA ASP A 314 -3.98 4.16 16.18
C ASP A 314 -4.12 4.74 14.75
N PHE A 315 -3.07 5.38 14.23
CA PHE A 315 -3.11 5.97 12.89
C PHE A 315 -2.94 4.96 11.75
N MET A 316 -2.38 3.77 11.99
CA MET A 316 -2.13 2.78 10.94
C MET A 316 -3.45 2.15 10.46
N SER A 317 -4.25 1.66 11.40
CA SER A 317 -5.56 1.04 11.11
C SER A 317 -6.53 2.07 10.51
N ALA A 318 -6.60 3.27 11.10
CA ALA A 318 -7.44 4.35 10.56
C ALA A 318 -7.02 4.78 9.15
N SER A 319 -5.71 4.93 8.89
CA SER A 319 -5.21 5.35 7.58
C SER A 319 -5.36 4.27 6.52
N LEU A 320 -5.29 2.98 6.87
CA LEU A 320 -5.51 1.89 5.91
C LEU A 320 -6.97 1.87 5.41
N VAL A 321 -7.94 2.01 6.32
CA VAL A 321 -9.36 2.11 5.96
C VAL A 321 -9.66 3.41 5.23
N TRP A 322 -9.09 4.54 5.66
CA TRP A 322 -9.18 5.82 4.96
C TRP A 322 -8.63 5.74 3.52
N TYR A 323 -7.48 5.09 3.33
CA TYR A 323 -6.81 4.96 2.02
C TYR A 323 -7.66 4.12 1.04
N ALA A 324 -8.20 2.98 1.51
CA ALA A 324 -9.12 2.18 0.71
C ALA A 324 -10.41 2.94 0.34
N LEU A 325 -10.96 3.76 1.26
CA LEU A 325 -12.10 4.64 0.97
C LEU A 325 -11.76 5.71 -0.08
N GLN A 326 -10.57 6.31 -0.01
CA GLN A 326 -10.11 7.30 -0.98
C GLN A 326 -9.95 6.72 -2.39
N LEU A 327 -9.35 5.53 -2.52
CA LEU A 327 -9.28 4.78 -3.80
C LEU A 327 -10.67 4.53 -4.39
N MET A 328 -11.66 4.28 -3.55
CA MET A 328 -13.06 4.11 -3.90
C MET A 328 -13.86 5.41 -4.02
N GLY A 329 -13.18 6.57 -4.07
CA GLY A 329 -13.80 7.87 -4.36
C GLY A 329 -14.62 8.49 -3.22
N PHE A 330 -14.57 7.95 -2.00
CA PHE A 330 -15.23 8.56 -0.85
C PHE A 330 -14.48 9.83 -0.40
N ASP A 331 -15.25 10.85 0.00
CA ASP A 331 -14.74 11.93 0.84
C ASP A 331 -14.58 11.41 2.28
N SER A 332 -13.37 11.42 2.82
CA SER A 332 -13.05 10.80 4.10
C SER A 332 -11.99 11.53 4.91
N ARG A 333 -12.15 11.52 6.23
CA ARG A 333 -11.25 12.13 7.24
C ARG A 333 -10.83 11.11 8.29
N VAL A 334 -9.67 11.30 8.91
CA VAL A 334 -9.18 10.48 10.04
C VAL A 334 -9.52 11.16 11.37
N TYR A 335 -9.84 10.37 12.39
CA TYR A 335 -10.13 10.82 13.75
C TYR A 335 -9.53 9.89 14.82
N SER A 336 -9.24 10.43 16.00
CA SER A 336 -8.67 9.67 17.12
C SER A 336 -9.75 9.21 18.09
N TRP A 337 -9.74 7.92 18.43
CA TRP A 337 -10.58 7.37 19.50
C TRP A 337 -10.23 7.97 20.87
N GLN A 338 -8.97 8.33 21.12
CA GLN A 338 -8.54 8.97 22.36
C GLN A 338 -9.14 10.38 22.51
N ASP A 339 -9.27 11.14 21.42
CA ASP A 339 -9.95 12.44 21.44
C ASP A 339 -11.43 12.29 21.82
N TRP A 340 -12.12 11.28 21.27
CA TRP A 340 -13.49 10.93 21.67
C TRP A 340 -13.60 10.59 23.16
N GLN A 341 -12.61 9.85 23.70
CA GLN A 341 -12.57 9.50 25.12
C GLN A 341 -12.27 10.70 26.02
N ALA A 342 -11.53 11.70 25.55
CA ALA A 342 -11.21 12.90 26.32
C ALA A 342 -12.41 13.86 26.49
N HIS A 343 -13.38 13.81 25.57
CA HIS A 343 -14.57 14.66 25.55
C HIS A 343 -15.82 14.03 26.20
N LYS A 344 -15.72 12.79 26.72
CA LYS A 344 -16.85 11.99 27.23
C LYS A 344 -17.00 12.00 28.75
#